data_AF-A0A445F120-F1
#
_entry.id   AF-A0A445F120-F1
#
_cell.length_a   1.000
_cell.length_b   1.000
_cell.length_c   1.000
_cell.angle_alpha   90.00
_cell.angle_beta   90.00
_cell.angle_gamma   90.00
#
_symmetry.space_group_name_H-M   'P 1'
#
loop_
_entity.id
_entity.type
_entity.pdbx_description
1 polymer ?
#
loop_
_entity_poly.entity_id
_entity_poly.type
_entity_poly.pdbx_seq_one_letter_code
_entity_poly.pdbx_strand_id
1 'polypeptide(L)'
;MSKNPALSHTRSRRRSSLSPVDAFHGDIGILTNRDVLILLSKSYATEELLRLVLCAGAKGALLIALTSVEGNALTTACDMSVHLPLRRELCPINLAPVTSTAIQMVFGDTIAIALMEARNLTKEEYAANHPAGKIGKSLFLKVKDVMKKQDELPICRESNFFDSVPIFN
;
A
#
# COMPACT_ATOMS: atom_id res chain seq x y z
N MET A 1 21.10 22.57 -27.99
CA MET A 1 19.81 21.96 -27.59
C MET A 1 20.09 20.93 -26.52
N SER A 2 19.87 21.33 -25.26
CA SER A 2 20.10 20.52 -24.07
C SER A 2 19.04 19.42 -23.97
N LYS A 3 19.48 18.14 -23.91
CA LYS A 3 18.59 17.04 -23.53
C LYS A 3 18.40 17.10 -22.02
N ASN A 4 17.18 17.41 -21.61
CA ASN A 4 16.74 17.54 -20.22
C ASN A 4 16.92 16.20 -19.47
N PRO A 5 17.61 16.12 -18.32
CA PRO A 5 17.86 14.87 -17.59
C PRO A 5 16.69 14.55 -16.62
N ALA A 6 15.45 14.56 -17.12
CA ALA A 6 14.25 14.35 -16.31
C ALA A 6 13.62 12.98 -16.58
N LEU A 7 14.36 11.89 -16.37
CA LEU A 7 13.80 10.53 -16.39
C LEU A 7 14.49 9.65 -15.33
N SER A 8 14.13 9.83 -14.06
CA SER A 8 14.38 8.84 -13.01
C SER A 8 13.22 8.71 -12.00
N HIS A 9 12.00 9.13 -12.34
CA HIS A 9 10.88 9.24 -11.39
C HIS A 9 9.95 8.02 -11.32
N THR A 10 10.36 6.85 -11.76
CA THR A 10 9.59 5.60 -11.64
C THR A 10 10.18 4.66 -10.58
N ARG A 11 10.25 5.11 -9.32
CA ARG A 11 10.39 4.17 -8.19
C ARG A 11 9.10 4.14 -7.40
N SER A 12 8.26 3.18 -7.74
CA SER A 12 7.22 2.65 -6.85
C SER A 12 7.86 2.41 -5.49
N ARG A 13 7.37 3.08 -4.44
CA ARG A 13 7.88 2.87 -3.09
C ARG A 13 7.34 1.55 -2.58
N ARG A 14 8.24 0.59 -2.42
CA ARG A 14 7.91 -0.67 -1.77
C ARG A 14 7.54 -0.37 -0.32
N ARG A 15 6.46 -0.99 0.11
CA ARG A 15 6.00 -1.02 1.49
C ARG A 15 5.99 -2.47 1.93
N SER A 16 6.49 -2.72 3.12
CA SER A 16 6.32 -3.97 3.86
C SER A 16 5.81 -3.64 5.25
N SER A 17 5.01 -4.54 5.82
CA SER A 17 4.75 -4.54 7.25
C SER A 17 5.83 -5.35 7.95
N LEU A 18 6.31 -4.86 9.10
CA LEU A 18 7.22 -5.59 9.96
C LEU A 18 6.54 -5.79 11.31
N SER A 19 6.40 -7.05 11.72
CA SER A 19 5.94 -7.41 13.05
C SER A 19 7.07 -7.12 14.05
N PRO A 20 6.83 -6.38 15.15
CA PRO A 20 7.86 -6.13 16.15
C PRO A 20 8.46 -7.41 16.74
N VAL A 21 7.66 -8.47 16.88
CA VAL A 21 8.12 -9.76 17.43
C VAL A 21 9.05 -10.46 16.44
N ASP A 22 8.62 -10.59 15.18
CA ASP A 22 9.39 -11.31 14.16
C ASP A 22 10.66 -10.55 13.73
N ALA A 23 10.66 -9.22 13.88
CA ALA A 23 11.84 -8.39 13.65
C ALA A 23 13.06 -8.90 14.43
N PHE A 24 12.87 -9.28 15.69
CA PHE A 24 13.94 -9.80 16.54
C PHE A 24 14.37 -11.23 16.20
N HIS A 25 13.63 -11.92 15.35
CA HIS A 25 13.92 -13.28 14.87
C HIS A 25 14.51 -13.31 13.45
N GLY A 26 14.90 -12.14 12.91
CA GLY A 26 15.65 -12.03 11.66
C GLY A 26 15.03 -11.05 10.66
N ASP A 27 13.73 -10.79 10.77
CA ASP A 27 13.01 -9.95 9.80
C ASP A 27 13.48 -8.50 9.80
N ILE A 28 14.11 -8.02 10.87
CA ILE A 28 14.72 -6.69 10.90
C ILE A 28 15.81 -6.51 9.82
N GLY A 29 16.33 -7.61 9.28
CA GLY A 29 17.26 -7.62 8.15
C GLY A 29 16.73 -6.90 6.91
N ILE A 30 15.41 -6.77 6.75
CA ILE A 30 14.80 -6.03 5.63
C ILE A 30 15.09 -4.53 5.68
N LEU A 31 15.42 -3.97 6.84
CA LEU A 31 15.63 -2.54 7.03
C LEU A 31 17.05 -2.11 6.63
N THR A 32 17.10 -0.99 5.90
CA THR A 32 18.29 -0.29 5.46
C THR A 32 18.23 1.19 5.83
N ASN A 33 19.36 1.89 5.73
CA ASN A 33 19.44 3.34 5.97
C ASN A 33 18.72 4.22 4.93
N ARG A 34 18.06 3.61 3.93
CA ARG A 34 17.24 4.31 2.94
C ARG A 34 15.75 4.18 3.22
N ASP A 35 15.40 3.43 4.27
CA ASP A 35 14.02 3.14 4.62
C ASP A 35 13.48 4.13 5.65
N VAL A 36 12.16 4.28 5.63
CA VAL A 36 11.40 5.02 6.63
C VAL A 36 10.56 4.01 7.39
N LEU A 37 10.80 3.87 8.68
CA LEU A 37 10.01 3.01 9.56
C LEU A 37 8.93 3.84 10.24
N ILE A 38 7.66 3.57 9.90
CA ILE A 38 6.50 4.19 10.51
C ILE A 38 5.97 3.26 11.61
N LEU A 39 6.01 3.72 12.85
CA LEU A 39 5.59 2.99 14.03
C LEU A 39 4.19 3.44 14.44
N LEU A 40 3.22 2.52 14.41
CA LEU A 40 1.84 2.78 14.81
C LEU A 40 1.65 2.39 16.28
N SER A 41 1.28 3.36 17.13
CA SER A 41 0.87 3.04 18.50
C SER A 41 -0.14 4.05 19.03
N LYS A 42 -1.25 3.56 19.61
CA LYS A 42 -2.25 4.42 20.23
C LYS A 42 -1.66 5.23 21.39
N SER A 43 -1.21 4.55 22.43
CA SER A 43 -0.97 5.18 23.74
C SER A 43 0.23 4.63 24.50
N TYR A 44 0.86 3.55 24.03
CA TYR A 44 1.94 2.88 24.74
C TYR A 44 3.15 2.66 23.85
N ALA A 45 4.33 2.81 24.42
CA ALA A 45 5.52 2.24 23.85
C ALA A 45 5.66 0.83 24.45
N THR A 46 5.20 -0.20 23.75
CA THR A 46 5.46 -1.56 24.22
C THR A 46 6.96 -1.79 24.24
N GLU A 47 7.44 -2.70 25.08
CA GLU A 47 8.87 -2.98 25.17
C GLU A 47 9.44 -3.42 23.83
N GLU A 48 8.66 -4.21 23.07
CA GLU A 48 9.00 -4.65 21.72
C GLU A 48 9.13 -3.47 20.75
N LEU A 49 8.23 -2.49 20.82
CA LEU A 49 8.29 -1.27 19.99
C LEU A 49 9.54 -0.44 20.31
N LEU A 50 9.85 -0.23 21.59
CA LEU A 50 11.03 0.53 22.01
C LEU A 50 12.33 -0.17 21.60
N ARG A 51 12.41 -1.50 21.79
CA ARG A 51 13.55 -2.29 21.32
C ARG A 51 13.68 -2.21 19.79
N LEU A 52 12.56 -2.23 19.06
CA LEU A 52 12.58 -2.15 17.60
C LEU A 52 13.10 -0.79 17.13
N VAL A 53 12.68 0.30 17.78
CA VAL A 53 13.18 1.66 17.52
C VAL A 53 14.69 1.72 17.66
N LEU A 54 15.25 1.18 18.74
CA LEU A 54 16.70 1.16 18.96
C LEU A 54 17.43 0.37 17.86
N CYS A 55 16.96 -0.84 17.54
CA CYS A 55 17.61 -1.67 16.53
C CYS A 55 17.45 -1.10 15.10
N ALA A 56 16.31 -0.50 14.78
CA ALA A 56 16.07 0.14 13.50
C ALA A 56 16.90 1.43 13.35
N GLY A 57 17.02 2.22 14.42
CA GLY A 57 17.89 3.40 14.46
C GLY A 57 19.36 3.04 14.28
N ALA A 58 19.83 1.94 14.88
CA ALA A 58 21.19 1.44 14.66
C ALA A 58 21.47 1.04 13.19
N LYS A 59 20.42 0.70 12.42
CA LYS A 59 20.51 0.46 10.96
C LYS A 59 20.46 1.75 10.13
N GLY A 60 20.22 2.89 10.75
CA GLY A 60 20.11 4.20 10.12
C GLY A 60 18.79 4.45 9.41
N ALA A 61 17.74 3.68 9.70
CA ALA A 61 16.40 3.96 9.16
C ALA A 61 15.83 5.24 9.79
N LEU A 62 15.09 6.03 9.02
CA LEU A 62 14.36 7.20 9.55
C LEU A 62 13.13 6.72 10.31
N LEU A 63 12.98 7.13 11.57
CA LEU A 63 11.95 6.64 12.48
C LEU A 63 10.85 7.68 12.68
N ILE A 64 9.60 7.30 12.39
CA ILE A 64 8.43 8.16 12.55
C ILE A 64 7.40 7.46 13.45
N ALA A 65 7.03 8.09 14.56
CA ALA A 65 5.95 7.61 15.43
C ALA A 65 4.60 8.22 15.05
N LEU A 66 3.56 7.40 14.90
CA LEU A 66 2.16 7.85 14.79
C LEU A 66 1.43 7.46 16.07
N THR A 67 1.02 8.46 16.87
CA THR A 67 0.46 8.20 18.20
C THR A 67 -0.56 9.22 18.67
N SER A 68 -1.45 8.79 19.57
CA SER A 68 -2.46 9.65 20.19
C SER A 68 -2.01 10.24 21.52
N VAL A 69 -0.77 9.99 21.95
CA VAL A 69 -0.21 10.53 23.20
C VAL A 69 1.10 11.26 22.90
N GLU A 70 1.15 12.54 23.24
CA GLU A 70 2.37 13.35 23.09
C GLU A 70 3.37 13.07 24.22
N GLY A 71 4.66 13.27 23.95
CA GLY A 71 5.71 13.25 24.98
C GLY A 71 5.95 11.88 25.63
N ASN A 72 5.60 10.78 24.97
CA ASN A 72 5.85 9.44 25.48
C ASN A 72 7.24 8.90 25.10
N ALA A 73 7.60 7.73 25.61
CA ALA A 73 8.90 7.11 25.33
C ALA A 73 9.12 6.84 23.84
N LEU A 74 8.07 6.49 23.09
CA LEU A 74 8.15 6.23 21.65
C LEU A 74 8.43 7.51 20.87
N THR A 75 7.72 8.61 21.17
CA THR A 75 7.93 9.90 20.49
C THR A 75 9.30 10.48 20.78
N THR A 76 9.83 10.23 21.98
CA THR A 76 11.18 10.70 22.38
C THR A 76 12.28 9.92 21.67
N ALA A 77 12.04 8.65 21.34
CA ALA A 77 13.02 7.78 20.72
C ALA A 77 13.00 7.80 19.18
N CYS A 78 12.02 8.46 18.55
CA CYS A 78 11.91 8.59 17.10
C CYS A 78 12.41 9.96 16.61
N ASP A 79 12.82 10.04 15.34
CA ASP A 79 13.27 11.31 14.72
C ASP A 79 12.13 12.31 14.56
N MET A 80 10.92 11.79 14.28
CA MET A 80 9.70 12.60 14.15
C MET A 80 8.51 11.87 14.78
N SER A 81 7.52 12.64 15.22
CA SER A 81 6.24 12.11 15.67
C SER A 81 5.08 12.90 15.09
N VAL A 82 4.02 12.20 14.68
CA VAL A 82 2.74 12.80 14.35
C VAL A 82 1.74 12.47 15.44
N HIS A 83 1.18 13.52 16.03
CA HIS A 83 0.10 13.40 16.99
C HIS A 83 -1.23 13.20 16.25
N LEU A 84 -1.91 12.09 16.53
CA LEU A 84 -3.23 11.74 16.03
C LEU A 84 -4.24 11.82 17.18
N PRO A 85 -4.90 12.97 17.38
CA PRO A 85 -5.72 13.21 18.57
C PRO A 85 -6.88 12.21 18.65
N LEU A 86 -7.04 11.61 19.82
CA LEU A 86 -8.10 10.65 20.12
C LEU A 86 -8.79 11.04 21.42
N ARG A 87 -10.10 11.30 21.34
CA ARG A 87 -10.90 11.59 22.54
C ARG A 87 -11.25 10.34 23.34
N ARG A 88 -11.75 9.30 22.66
CA ARG A 88 -12.09 7.99 23.24
C ARG A 88 -12.27 6.93 22.17
N GLU A 89 -12.14 5.68 22.56
CA GLU A 89 -12.60 4.55 21.78
C GLU A 89 -14.12 4.45 21.77
N LEU A 90 -14.64 3.84 20.71
CA LEU A 90 -16.05 3.49 20.61
C LEU A 90 -16.43 2.36 21.58
N CYS A 91 -15.45 1.53 21.96
CA CYS A 91 -15.59 0.48 22.98
C CYS A 91 -16.19 1.05 24.28
N PRO A 92 -17.24 0.42 24.87
CA PRO A 92 -17.91 0.93 26.06
C PRO A 92 -16.98 1.15 27.27
N ILE A 93 -15.94 0.33 27.40
CA ILE A 93 -14.94 0.42 28.48
C ILE A 93 -13.63 1.10 28.02
N ASN A 94 -13.61 1.71 26.83
CA ASN A 94 -12.47 2.47 26.30
C ASN A 94 -11.15 1.68 26.10
N LEU A 95 -11.22 0.34 26.06
CA LEU A 95 -10.02 -0.52 25.93
C LEU A 95 -9.77 -0.96 24.49
N ALA A 96 -10.79 -1.50 23.82
CA ALA A 96 -10.61 -2.09 22.49
C ALA A 96 -10.35 -0.99 21.44
N PRO A 97 -9.31 -1.15 20.61
CA PRO A 97 -8.98 -0.18 19.57
C PRO A 97 -10.01 -0.24 18.44
N VAL A 98 -10.78 0.83 18.28
CA VAL A 98 -11.80 0.97 17.22
C VAL A 98 -11.69 2.33 16.56
N THR A 99 -11.78 3.39 17.36
CA THR A 99 -11.67 4.77 16.87
C THR A 99 -10.23 5.08 16.52
N SER A 100 -9.28 4.65 17.36
CA SER A 100 -7.85 4.88 17.15
C SER A 100 -7.33 4.25 15.84
N THR A 101 -7.72 3.00 15.58
CA THR A 101 -7.34 2.29 14.35
C THR A 101 -7.98 2.91 13.12
N ALA A 102 -9.23 3.36 13.20
CA ALA A 102 -9.88 4.09 12.10
C ALA A 102 -9.17 5.41 11.78
N ILE A 103 -8.77 6.19 12.81
CA ILE A 103 -8.00 7.43 12.62
C ILE A 103 -6.66 7.14 11.95
N GLN A 104 -5.92 6.14 12.43
CA GLN A 104 -4.62 5.76 11.84
C GLN A 104 -4.76 5.29 10.39
N MET A 105 -5.81 4.54 10.07
CA MET A 105 -6.10 4.08 8.71
C MET A 105 -6.39 5.25 7.76
N VAL A 106 -7.32 6.15 8.14
CA VAL A 106 -7.66 7.33 7.33
C VAL A 106 -6.45 8.25 7.15
N PHE A 107 -5.64 8.43 8.19
CA PHE A 107 -4.40 9.19 8.10
C PHE A 107 -3.40 8.54 7.12
N GLY A 108 -3.26 7.21 7.17
CA GLY A 108 -2.45 6.45 6.22
C GLY A 108 -2.91 6.61 4.77
N ASP A 109 -4.21 6.54 4.52
CA ASP A 109 -4.79 6.75 3.19
C ASP A 109 -4.56 8.19 2.70
N THR A 110 -4.69 9.16 3.60
CA THR A 110 -4.43 10.57 3.28
C THR A 110 -2.97 10.80 2.89
N ILE A 111 -2.01 10.20 3.60
CA ILE A 111 -0.59 10.24 3.22
C ILE A 111 -0.37 9.59 1.86
N ALA A 112 -0.99 8.43 1.60
CA ALA A 112 -0.84 7.73 0.33
C ALA A 112 -1.30 8.63 -0.83
N ILE A 113 -2.47 9.26 -0.71
CA ILE A 113 -3.01 10.19 -1.71
C ILE A 113 -2.11 11.41 -1.88
N ALA A 114 -1.69 12.05 -0.78
CA ALA A 114 -0.79 13.21 -0.83
C ALA A 114 0.55 12.87 -1.52
N LEU A 115 1.09 11.67 -1.28
CA LEU A 115 2.29 11.18 -1.95
C LEU A 115 2.06 10.86 -3.42
N MET A 116 0.87 10.39 -3.82
CA MET A 116 0.51 10.20 -5.22
C MET A 116 0.46 11.54 -5.96
N GLU A 117 -0.18 12.55 -5.36
CA GLU A 117 -0.27 13.91 -5.91
C GLU A 117 1.10 14.58 -6.01
N ALA A 118 1.89 14.56 -4.92
CA ALA A 118 3.24 15.15 -4.91
C ALA A 118 4.19 14.53 -5.94
N ARG A 119 3.88 13.30 -6.41
CA ARG A 119 4.63 12.58 -7.44
C ARG A 119 4.05 12.72 -8.83
N ASN A 120 2.89 13.35 -8.99
CA ASN A 120 2.14 13.36 -10.24
C ASN A 120 1.91 11.95 -10.79
N LEU A 121 1.54 10.99 -9.92
CA LEU A 121 1.34 9.60 -10.32
C LEU A 121 0.29 9.51 -11.44
N THR A 122 0.69 8.96 -12.59
CA THR A 122 -0.19 8.86 -13.75
C THR A 122 -1.13 7.66 -13.64
N LYS A 123 -2.23 7.70 -14.41
CA LYS A 123 -3.18 6.58 -14.47
C LYS A 123 -2.53 5.33 -15.06
N GLU A 124 -1.62 5.51 -16.00
CA GLU A 124 -0.87 4.44 -16.68
C GLU A 124 0.09 3.76 -15.70
N GLU A 125 0.84 4.53 -14.91
CA GLU A 125 1.71 3.98 -13.85
C GLU A 125 0.91 3.29 -12.75
N TYR A 126 -0.25 3.84 -12.38
CA TYR A 126 -1.16 3.20 -11.43
C TYR A 126 -1.69 1.85 -11.98
N ALA A 127 -2.11 1.82 -13.24
CA ALA A 127 -2.61 0.61 -13.90
C ALA A 127 -1.53 -0.46 -14.10
N ALA A 128 -0.29 -0.05 -14.37
CA ALA A 128 0.85 -0.97 -14.50
C ALA A 128 1.10 -1.77 -13.21
N ASN A 129 0.76 -1.21 -12.04
CA ASN A 129 0.81 -1.91 -10.75
C ASN A 129 -0.42 -2.80 -10.49
N HIS A 130 -1.42 -2.80 -11.38
CA HIS A 130 -2.68 -3.56 -11.27
C HIS A 130 -3.03 -4.33 -12.56
N PRO A 131 -2.10 -5.08 -13.17
CA PRO A 131 -2.23 -5.56 -14.56
C PRO A 131 -3.42 -6.51 -14.78
N ALA A 132 -3.73 -7.37 -13.81
CA ALA A 132 -4.83 -8.33 -13.91
C ALA A 132 -6.17 -7.82 -13.33
N GLY A 133 -6.14 -6.68 -12.63
CA GLY A 133 -7.30 -6.12 -11.93
C GLY A 133 -8.27 -5.38 -12.84
N LYS A 134 -9.45 -5.03 -12.31
CA LYS A 134 -10.45 -4.23 -13.04
C LYS A 134 -9.86 -2.92 -13.58
N ILE A 135 -8.97 -2.28 -12.81
CA ILE A 135 -8.30 -1.03 -13.18
C ILE A 135 -7.37 -1.24 -14.38
N GLY A 136 -6.43 -2.19 -14.31
CA GLY A 136 -5.52 -2.48 -15.42
C GLY A 136 -6.25 -2.93 -16.68
N LYS A 137 -7.26 -3.79 -16.54
CA LYS A 137 -8.10 -4.20 -17.66
C LYS A 137 -8.83 -3.01 -18.28
N SER A 138 -9.43 -2.13 -17.48
CA SER A 138 -10.14 -0.95 -18.01
C SER A 138 -9.22 0.01 -18.79
N LEU A 139 -7.93 0.05 -18.47
CA LEU A 139 -6.98 0.98 -19.09
C LEU A 139 -6.23 0.37 -20.28
N PHE A 140 -5.99 -0.95 -20.28
CA PHE A 140 -5.18 -1.61 -21.30
C PHE A 140 -5.93 -2.58 -22.21
N LEU A 141 -7.03 -3.18 -21.75
CA LEU A 141 -7.78 -4.19 -22.52
C LEU A 141 -8.71 -3.50 -23.52
N LYS A 142 -8.43 -3.65 -24.82
CA LYS A 142 -9.28 -3.13 -25.90
C LYS A 142 -10.23 -4.22 -26.38
N VAL A 143 -11.35 -3.82 -27.00
CA VAL A 143 -12.34 -4.75 -27.58
C VAL A 143 -11.67 -5.75 -28.53
N LYS A 144 -10.74 -5.29 -29.37
CA LYS A 144 -10.00 -6.14 -30.31
C LYS A 144 -9.14 -7.23 -29.63
N ASP A 145 -8.77 -7.03 -28.36
CA ASP A 145 -7.92 -7.97 -27.62
C ASP A 145 -8.76 -9.14 -27.05
N VAL A 146 -10.09 -9.01 -27.02
CA VAL A 146 -11.05 -10.04 -26.56
C VAL A 146 -12.01 -10.51 -27.64
N MET A 147 -12.04 -9.84 -28.79
CA MET A 147 -12.91 -10.19 -29.92
C MET A 147 -12.40 -11.48 -30.59
N LYS A 148 -13.28 -12.48 -30.69
CA LYS A 148 -13.00 -13.71 -31.46
C LYS A 148 -12.71 -13.37 -32.92
N LYS A 149 -11.68 -13.99 -33.47
CA LYS A 149 -11.27 -13.80 -34.88
C LYS A 149 -12.07 -14.72 -35.80
N GLN A 150 -12.08 -14.43 -37.11
CA GLN A 150 -12.93 -15.08 -38.11
C GLN A 150 -13.03 -16.61 -37.97
N ASP A 151 -11.91 -17.32 -37.79
CA ASP A 151 -11.90 -18.78 -37.69
C ASP A 151 -12.44 -19.33 -36.36
N GLU A 152 -12.57 -18.48 -35.34
CA GLU A 152 -13.18 -18.78 -34.04
C GLU A 152 -14.66 -18.36 -33.96
N LEU A 153 -15.14 -17.65 -34.99
CA LEU A 153 -16.54 -17.27 -35.08
C LEU A 153 -17.36 -18.51 -35.45
N PRO A 154 -18.41 -18.84 -34.70
CA PRO A 154 -19.33 -19.91 -35.06
C PRO A 154 -20.20 -19.43 -36.23
N ILE A 155 -19.71 -19.60 -37.46
CA ILE A 155 -20.41 -19.24 -38.68
C ILE A 155 -21.19 -20.45 -39.16
N CYS A 156 -22.52 -20.37 -39.14
CA CYS A 156 -23.38 -21.39 -39.73
C CYS A 156 -23.46 -21.22 -41.25
N ARG A 157 -23.27 -22.32 -42.00
CA ARG A 157 -23.49 -22.41 -43.45
C ARG A 157 -24.74 -23.26 -43.68
N GLU A 158 -25.46 -23.03 -44.78
CA GLU A 158 -26.69 -23.77 -45.12
C GLU A 158 -26.50 -25.29 -45.10
N SER A 159 -25.32 -25.77 -45.50
CA SER A 159 -24.95 -27.19 -45.50
C SER A 159 -24.75 -27.80 -44.10
N ASN A 160 -24.69 -27.00 -43.03
CA ASN A 160 -24.28 -27.41 -41.69
C ASN A 160 -25.31 -26.98 -40.62
N PHE A 161 -26.51 -26.59 -41.04
CA PHE A 161 -27.53 -25.96 -40.19
C PHE A 161 -27.92 -26.83 -38.99
N PHE A 162 -28.02 -28.15 -39.17
CA PHE A 162 -28.40 -29.09 -38.10
C PHE A 162 -27.26 -29.44 -37.13
N ASP A 163 -25.99 -29.26 -37.52
CA ASP A 163 -24.81 -29.62 -36.70
C ASP A 163 -24.25 -28.44 -35.90
N SER A 164 -24.61 -27.21 -36.28
CA SER A 164 -23.96 -25.98 -35.81
C SER A 164 -24.55 -25.34 -34.55
N VAL A 165 -25.44 -26.03 -33.83
CA VAL A 165 -26.09 -25.47 -32.62
C VAL A 165 -25.61 -26.15 -31.34
N PRO A 166 -24.45 -25.78 -30.78
CA PRO A 166 -24.24 -25.90 -29.34
C PRO A 166 -24.99 -24.73 -28.69
N ILE A 167 -26.26 -24.93 -28.36
CA ILE A 167 -26.97 -24.04 -27.43
C ILE A 167 -26.24 -24.17 -26.09
N PHE A 168 -25.69 -23.05 -25.62
CA PHE A 168 -25.17 -22.76 -24.28
C PHE A 168 -25.13 -23.93 -23.28
N ASN A 169 -23.92 -24.31 -22.87
CA ASN A 169 -23.66 -24.90 -21.56
C ASN A 169 -22.93 -23.86 -20.71
#